data_AF-A0AAT9HQC5-F1
#
_entry.id   AF-A0AAT9HQC5-F1
#
_cell.length_a   1.000
_cell.length_b   1.000
_cell.length_c   1.000
_cell.angle_alpha   90.00
_cell.angle_beta   90.00
_cell.angle_gamma   90.00
#
_symmetry.space_group_name_H-M   'P 1'
#
loop_
_entity.id
_entity.type
_entity.pdbx_description
1 polymer ?
#
loop_
_entity_poly.entity_id
_entity_poly.type
_entity_poly.pdbx_seq_one_letter_code
_entity_poly.pdbx_strand_id
1 'polypeptide(L)' 'MSTLVDELIRSGLLEELGPERPGRVGRPGFALAVSGQGPAGIGAEVGVDHLAVCAVDLRGRVRSRAVRHVPNRGRSPSR' A
#
# COMPACT_ATOMS: atom_id res chain seq x y z
N MET A 1 4.77 19.82 13.68
CA MET A 1 4.04 18.55 13.54
C MET A 1 4.48 17.62 14.67
N SER A 2 3.81 16.49 14.93
CA SER A 2 4.37 15.47 15.83
C SER A 2 5.55 14.78 15.13
N THR A 3 6.61 14.43 15.86
CA THR A 3 7.82 13.77 15.30
C THR A 3 7.47 12.48 14.54
N LEU A 4 6.51 11.71 15.04
CA LEU A 4 6.00 10.51 14.38
C LEU A 4 5.34 10.82 13.04
N VAL A 5 4.54 11.89 12.97
CA VAL A 5 3.87 12.27 11.72
C VAL A 5 4.89 12.67 10.66
N ASP A 6 5.92 13.42 11.06
CA ASP A 6 7.02 13.80 10.15
C ASP A 6 7.80 12.57 9.65
N GLU A 7 8.01 11.56 10.49
CA GLU A 7 8.61 10.29 10.09
C GLU A 7 7.74 9.49 9.13
N LEU A 8 6.42 9.43 9.37
CA LEU A 8 5.48 8.75 8.51
C LEU A 8 5.31 9.44 7.15
N ILE A 9 5.37 10.77 7.09
CA ILE A 9 5.38 11.52 5.83
C ILE A 9 6.70 11.29 5.08
N ARG A 10 7.85 11.37 5.77
CA ARG A 10 9.16 11.13 5.16
C ARG A 10 9.31 9.70 4.61
N SER A 11 8.70 8.72 5.27
CA SER A 11 8.66 7.34 4.78
C SER A 11 7.59 7.10 3.70
N GLY A 12 6.82 8.12 3.34
CA GLY A 12 5.78 8.05 2.31
C GLY A 12 4.54 7.26 2.75
N LEU A 13 4.35 7.01 4.04
CA LEU A 13 3.20 6.29 4.60
C LEU A 13 1.97 7.21 4.76
N LEU A 14 2.20 8.51 4.98
CA LEU A 14 1.16 9.53 5.09
C LEU A 14 1.36 10.67 4.07
N GLU A 15 0.27 11.33 3.70
CA GLU A 15 0.23 12.57 2.92
C GLU A 15 -0.60 13.63 3.66
N GLU A 16 -0.24 14.91 3.52
CA GLU A 16 -1.02 16.03 4.03
C GLU A 16 -2.12 16.43 3.04
N LEU A 17 -3.35 16.55 3.53
CA LEU A 17 -4.50 16.99 2.76
C LEU A 17 -4.78 18.50 2.90
N GLY A 18 -3.96 19.21 3.69
CA GLY A 18 -4.11 20.63 4.00
C GLY A 18 -4.78 20.89 5.36
N PRO A 19 -5.00 22.17 5.71
CA PRO A 19 -5.56 22.55 7.00
C PRO A 19 -7.02 22.10 7.15
N GLU A 20 -7.35 21.53 8.31
CA GLU A 20 -8.74 21.28 8.69
C GLU A 20 -9.52 22.60 8.73
N ARG A 21 -10.80 22.58 8.29
CA ARG A 21 -11.65 23.78 8.23
C ARG A 21 -11.66 24.52 9.59
N PRO A 22 -11.59 25.86 9.61
CA PRO A 22 -11.63 26.63 10.85
C PRO A 22 -13.00 26.51 11.50
N GLY A 23 -13.08 25.81 12.64
CA GLY A 23 -14.36 25.62 13.34
C GLY A 23 -14.28 24.99 14.74
N ARG A 24 -13.11 24.61 15.23
CA ARG A 24 -12.93 24.12 16.61
C ARG A 24 -11.74 24.82 17.26
N VAL A 25 -11.92 25.24 18.51
CA VAL A 25 -10.88 25.85 19.34
C VAL A 25 -9.75 24.84 19.56
N GLY A 26 -8.55 25.19 19.11
CA GLY A 26 -7.35 24.33 19.15
C GLY A 26 -6.34 24.73 18.06
N ARG A 27 -5.13 24.19 18.11
CA ARG A 27 -4.15 24.31 17.00
C ARG A 27 -4.79 23.70 15.74
N PRO A 28 -4.83 24.40 14.58
CA PRO A 28 -5.36 23.82 13.35
C PRO A 28 -4.63 22.50 13.06
N GLY A 29 -5.37 21.39 13.07
CA GLY A 29 -4.85 20.12 12.62
C GLY A 29 -4.66 20.18 11.11
N PHE A 30 -3.54 19.67 10.60
CA PHE A 30 -3.48 19.29 9.19
C PHE A 30 -4.19 17.95 9.04
N ALA A 31 -5.12 17.86 8.10
CA ALA A 31 -5.73 16.58 7.76
C ALA A 31 -4.65 15.68 7.14
N LEU A 32 -4.58 14.44 7.61
CA LEU A 32 -3.63 13.43 7.13
C LEU A 32 -4.40 12.31 6.45
N ALA A 33 -3.83 11.76 5.39
CA ALA A 33 -4.31 10.53 4.77
C ALA A 33 -3.20 9.50 4.63
N VAL A 34 -3.59 8.23 4.61
CA VAL A 34 -2.69 7.15 4.20
C VAL A 34 -2.26 7.38 2.76
N SER A 35 -0.98 7.34 2.45
CA SER A 35 -0.50 7.59 1.10
C SER A 35 -0.98 6.51 0.12
N GLY A 36 -1.53 6.95 -1.01
CA GLY A 36 -1.86 6.05 -2.12
C GLY A 36 -0.67 5.79 -3.07
N GLN A 37 0.41 6.58 -2.95
CA GLN A 37 1.62 6.49 -3.79
C GLN A 37 2.85 6.00 -3.01
N GLY A 38 2.67 5.69 -1.72
CA GLY A 38 3.70 5.18 -0.83
C GLY A 38 4.08 3.73 -1.10
N PRO A 39 4.77 3.07 -0.15
CA PRO A 39 5.12 1.66 -0.29
C PRO A 39 3.87 0.79 -0.51
N ALA A 40 4.08 -0.37 -1.14
CA ALA A 40 3.03 -1.32 -1.47
C ALA A 40 3.34 -2.70 -0.90
N GLY A 41 2.28 -3.44 -0.56
CA GLY A 41 2.37 -4.87 -0.27
C GLY A 41 2.38 -5.70 -1.56
N ILE A 42 3.13 -6.79 -1.56
CA ILE A 42 3.13 -7.77 -2.65
C ILE A 42 2.42 -9.04 -2.17
N GLY A 43 1.42 -9.48 -2.93
CA GLY A 43 0.74 -10.76 -2.73
C GLY A 43 1.01 -11.70 -3.89
N ALA A 44 1.19 -12.99 -3.60
CA ALA A 44 1.36 -14.01 -4.61
C ALA A 44 0.51 -15.23 -4.28
N GLU A 45 -0.03 -15.85 -5.33
CA GLU A 45 -0.78 -17.09 -5.27
C GLU A 45 -0.15 -18.10 -6.24
N VAL A 46 0.05 -19.31 -5.73
CA VAL A 46 0.57 -20.45 -6.51
C VAL A 46 -0.56 -21.46 -6.68
N GLY A 47 -1.23 -21.39 -7.82
CA GLY A 47 -2.24 -22.36 -8.22
C GLY A 47 -1.63 -23.59 -8.89
N VAL A 48 -2.45 -24.61 -9.11
CA VAL A 48 -2.03 -25.85 -9.80
C VAL A 48 -1.76 -25.60 -11.29
N ASP A 49 -2.42 -24.60 -11.88
CA ASP A 49 -2.41 -24.26 -13.29
C ASP A 49 -2.01 -22.79 -13.57
N HIS A 50 -1.66 -22.04 -12.53
CA HIS A 50 -1.31 -20.63 -12.66
C HIS A 50 -0.43 -20.12 -11.52
N LEU A 51 0.17 -18.96 -11.76
CA LEU A 51 0.78 -18.09 -10.77
C LEU A 51 0.13 -16.71 -10.91
N ALA A 52 -0.34 -16.15 -9.80
CA ALA A 52 -0.86 -14.78 -9.75
C ALA A 52 -0.02 -13.95 -8.77
N VAL A 53 0.21 -12.69 -9.13
CA VAL A 53 0.90 -11.71 -8.28
C VAL A 53 0.16 -10.39 -8.35
N CYS A 54 0.07 -9.67 -7.23
CA CYS A 54 -0.44 -8.31 -7.19
C CYS A 54 0.43 -7.39 -6.32
N ALA A 55 0.41 -6.10 -6.65
CA ALA A 55 0.89 -5.03 -5.79
C ALA A 55 -0.31 -4.22 -5.28
N VAL A 56 -0.38 -4.00 -3.96
CA VAL A 56 -1.50 -3.34 -3.29
C VAL A 56 -0.98 -2.13 -2.50
N ASP A 57 -1.59 -0.96 -2.69
CA ASP A 57 -1.25 0.23 -1.91
C ASP A 57 -1.74 0.12 -0.44
N LEU A 58 -1.30 1.02 0.42
CA LEU A 58 -1.69 1.02 1.84
C LEU A 58 -3.17 1.31 2.07
N ARG A 59 -3.91 1.79 1.05
CA ARG A 59 -5.37 1.93 1.08
C ARG A 59 -6.08 0.65 0.66
N GLY A 60 -5.35 -0.43 0.39
CA GLY A 60 -5.90 -1.71 -0.04
C GLY A 60 -6.25 -1.78 -1.53
N ARG A 61 -5.84 -0.80 -2.35
CA ARG A 61 -6.15 -0.78 -3.79
C ARG A 61 -5.06 -1.47 -4.59
N VAL A 62 -5.46 -2.32 -5.53
CA VAL A 62 -4.54 -2.98 -6.45
C VAL A 62 -3.95 -1.96 -7.41
N ARG A 63 -2.62 -1.80 -7.36
CA ARG A 63 -1.83 -0.94 -8.25
C ARG A 63 -1.42 -1.66 -9.52
N SER A 64 -1.14 -2.96 -9.41
CA SER A 64 -0.84 -3.82 -10.55
C SER A 64 -1.19 -5.26 -10.21
N ARG A 65 -1.52 -6.04 -11.25
CA ARG A 65 -1.78 -7.47 -11.15
C ARG A 65 -1.23 -8.15 -12.39
N ALA A 66 -0.60 -9.31 -12.19
CA ALA A 66 -0.17 -10.19 -13.26
C ALA A 66 -0.63 -11.62 -12.95
N VAL A 67 -1.04 -12.32 -14.00
CA VAL A 67 -1.37 -13.74 -13.94
C VAL A 67 -0.63 -14.42 -15.07
N ARG A 68 0.03 -15.54 -14.77
CA ARG A 68 0.64 -16.43 -15.75
C ARG A 68 0.06 -17.82 -15.58
N HIS A 69 -0.53 -18.35 -16.64
CA HIS A 69 -0.94 -19.75 -16.67
C HIS A 69 0.30 -20.63 -16.87
N VAL A 70 0.58 -21.48 -15.89
CA VAL A 70 1.70 -22.41 -15.88
C VAL A 70 1.26 -23.70 -15.18
N PRO A 71 1.48 -24.88 -15.77
CA PRO A 71 1.17 -26.13 -15.10
C PRO A 71 2.19 -26.40 -13.99
N ASN A 72 1.77 -26.25 -12.73
CA ASN A 72 2.60 -26.53 -11.55
C ASN A 72 2.40 -27.96 -11.04
N ARG A 73 1.39 -28.69 -11.53
CA ARG A 73 1.14 -30.09 -11.17
C ARG A 73 2.39 -30.95 -11.41
N GLY A 74 2.84 -31.66 -10.38
CA GLY A 74 3.98 -32.57 -10.46
C GLY A 74 5.33 -31.87 -10.63
N ARG A 75 5.38 -30.53 -10.58
CA ARG A 75 6.62 -29.76 -10.67
C ARG A 75 7.36 -29.80 -9.34
N SER A 76 8.63 -30.19 -9.36
CA SER A 76 9.47 -30.09 -8.18
C SER A 76 9.81 -28.63 -7.86
N PRO A 77 9.95 -28.24 -6.58
CA PRO A 77 10.49 -26.93 -6.24
C PRO A 77 11.90 -26.78 -6.83
N SER A 78 12.13 -25.70 -7.59
CA SER A 78 13.47 -25.35 -8.02
C SER A 78 14.25 -24.77 -6.84
N ARG A 79 15.51 -25.17 -6.72
CA ARG A 79 16.43 -24.71 -5.68
C ARG A 79 16.85 -23.26 -5.86
#